data_AF-A0A510JAM6-F1
#
_entry.id   AF-A0A510JAM6-F1
#
_cell.length_a   1.000
_cell.length_b   1.000
_cell.length_c   1.000
_cell.angle_alpha   90.00
_cell.angle_beta   90.00
_cell.angle_gamma   90.00
#
_symmetry.space_group_name_H-M   'P 1'
#
loop_
_entity.id
_entity.type
_entity.pdbx_description
1 polymer ?
#
loop_
_entity_poly.entity_id
_entity_poly.type
_entity_poly.pdbx_seq_one_letter_code
_entity_poly.pdbx_strand_id
1 'polypeptide(L)'
;MKKLILLFLFLIVGSLSFSALDKIVIAIPDNDYEHLIITGTKSRGKLANTLFGGKKDKDFGKDLYIALYKSNKLTFIIEKYDGPALANALTFFEKEKFYGNIEIIEISAVENENIKKIADKNKWIYSRYSNVSDIEGTVKIHGNDTPKSKYIGELLQAKKELK
;
A
#
# COMPACT_ATOMS: atom_id res chain seq x y z
N MET A 1 -20.95 -12.16 18.18
CA MET A 1 -20.07 -11.00 17.89
C MET A 1 -18.62 -11.46 18.01
N LYS A 2 -18.02 -11.96 16.92
CA LYS A 2 -16.63 -12.43 16.92
C LYS A 2 -15.73 -11.28 16.50
N LYS A 3 -14.84 -10.88 17.40
CA LYS A 3 -13.81 -9.87 17.17
C LYS A 3 -12.95 -10.34 16.00
N LEU A 4 -12.89 -9.58 14.91
CA LEU A 4 -11.89 -9.75 13.87
C LEU A 4 -10.54 -9.49 14.53
N ILE A 5 -9.72 -10.52 14.69
CA ILE A 5 -8.32 -10.35 15.07
C ILE A 5 -7.58 -10.13 13.75
N LEU A 6 -7.63 -8.87 13.27
CA LEU A 6 -6.71 -8.42 12.23
C LEU A 6 -5.31 -8.42 12.84
N LEU A 7 -4.49 -9.38 12.45
CA LEU A 7 -3.07 -9.36 12.79
C LEU A 7 -2.38 -8.37 11.85
N PHE A 8 -2.55 -7.07 12.10
CA PHE A 8 -1.73 -6.05 11.48
C PHE A 8 -0.29 -6.26 11.95
N LEU A 9 0.63 -6.61 11.04
CA LEU A 9 2.04 -6.54 11.35
C LEU A 9 2.45 -5.06 11.39
N PHE A 10 2.22 -4.39 12.53
CA PHE A 10 2.66 -3.03 12.79
C PHE A 10 4.18 -3.01 12.95
N LEU A 11 4.89 -2.73 11.87
CA LEU A 11 6.31 -2.41 11.94
C LEU A 11 6.50 -0.90 11.84
N ILE A 12 6.18 -0.24 12.96
CA ILE A 12 6.35 1.18 13.17
C ILE A 12 7.83 1.46 13.42
N VAL A 13 8.56 1.92 12.40
CA VAL A 13 9.93 2.41 12.58
C VAL A 13 9.88 3.85 13.11
N GLY A 14 10.14 4.01 14.41
CA GLY A 14 10.99 5.09 14.91
C GLY A 14 10.36 6.47 15.15
N SER A 15 9.35 6.56 16.01
CA SER A 15 9.38 7.39 17.23
C SER A 15 7.99 7.38 17.86
N LEU A 16 7.93 7.03 19.15
CA LEU A 16 6.76 7.21 20.00
C LEU A 16 6.45 8.70 20.10
N SER A 17 5.67 9.18 19.15
CA SER A 17 4.95 10.43 19.16
C SER A 17 3.84 10.25 18.13
N PHE A 18 2.64 9.89 18.61
CA PHE A 18 1.39 9.88 17.84
C PHE A 18 1.08 11.29 17.34
N SER A 19 1.89 11.75 16.40
CA SER A 19 1.63 12.93 15.60
C SER A 19 1.37 12.37 14.21
N ALA A 20 0.19 12.71 13.70
CA ALA A 20 -0.46 12.21 12.50
C ALA A 20 0.48 11.77 11.37
N LEU A 21 0.28 10.56 10.84
CA LEU A 21 0.87 10.16 9.57
C LEU A 21 0.04 10.76 8.42
N ASP A 22 0.53 11.82 7.79
CA ASP A 22 -0.24 12.53 6.75
C ASP A 22 -0.41 11.73 5.44
N LYS A 23 0.47 10.76 5.18
CA LYS A 23 0.52 9.98 3.92
C LYS A 23 0.76 8.52 4.25
N ILE A 24 -0.18 7.64 3.89
CA ILE A 24 -0.14 6.21 4.21
C ILE A 24 -0.44 5.41 2.95
N VAL A 25 0.47 4.51 2.58
CA VAL A 25 0.32 3.56 1.48
C VAL A 25 0.12 2.17 2.06
N ILE A 26 -0.83 1.43 1.50
CA ILE A 26 -1.08 0.02 1.82
C ILE A 26 -0.58 -0.80 0.64
N ALA A 27 0.25 -1.81 0.91
CA ALA A 27 0.79 -2.74 -0.08
C ALA A 27 0.41 -4.17 0.30
N ILE A 28 -0.08 -4.95 -0.67
CA ILE A 28 -0.51 -6.33 -0.49
C ILE A 28 0.33 -7.21 -1.43
N PRO A 29 1.26 -8.02 -0.90
CA PRO A 29 2.04 -8.95 -1.71
C PRO A 29 1.23 -10.19 -2.08
N ASP A 30 1.33 -10.65 -3.32
CA ASP A 30 0.81 -11.94 -3.82
C ASP A 30 -0.68 -12.23 -3.54
N ASN A 31 -1.50 -11.17 -3.45
CA ASN A 31 -2.91 -11.25 -3.02
C ASN A 31 -3.10 -11.83 -1.61
N ASP A 32 -2.07 -11.80 -0.77
CA ASP A 32 -2.15 -12.14 0.64
C ASP A 32 -2.69 -10.93 1.41
N TYR A 33 -4.01 -10.80 1.40
CA TYR A 33 -4.72 -9.75 2.12
C TYR A 33 -4.63 -9.92 3.64
N GLU A 34 -4.16 -11.06 4.16
CA GLU A 34 -3.97 -11.26 5.60
C GLU A 34 -2.62 -10.72 6.09
N HIS A 35 -1.61 -10.69 5.22
CA HIS A 35 -0.25 -10.23 5.51
C HIS A 35 0.14 -8.99 4.71
N LEU A 36 -0.70 -7.96 4.79
CA LEU A 36 -0.45 -6.65 4.16
C LEU A 36 0.60 -5.82 4.90
N ILE A 37 1.13 -4.83 4.19
CA ILE A 37 2.13 -3.88 4.68
C ILE A 37 1.53 -2.47 4.63
N ILE A 38 1.45 -1.80 5.79
CA ILE A 38 1.06 -0.39 5.90
C ILE A 38 2.32 0.43 6.19
N THR A 39 2.59 1.42 5.36
CA THR A 39 3.74 2.30 5.49
C THR A 39 3.31 3.74 5.31
N GLY A 40 3.80 4.63 6.18
CA GLY A 40 3.39 6.02 6.18
C GLY A 40 4.49 6.96 6.62
N THR A 41 4.34 8.23 6.23
CA THR A 41 5.31 9.27 6.59
C THR A 41 4.67 10.64 6.68
N LYS A 42 5.28 11.52 7.47
CA LYS A 42 4.95 12.95 7.55
C LYS A 42 5.48 13.77 6.37
N SER A 43 6.39 13.22 5.55
CA SER A 43 7.15 14.00 4.56
C SER A 43 7.31 13.29 3.21
N ARG A 44 7.10 14.03 2.12
CA ARG A 44 7.09 13.54 0.71
C ARG A 44 8.34 12.74 0.32
N GLY A 45 9.52 13.13 0.81
CA GLY A 45 10.81 12.47 0.51
C GLY A 45 11.16 11.31 1.45
N LYS A 46 10.37 11.06 2.49
CA LYS A 46 10.69 10.06 3.52
C LYS A 46 10.06 8.70 3.25
N LEU A 47 8.99 8.54 2.47
CA LEU A 47 8.38 7.21 2.29
C LEU A 47 9.32 6.26 1.55
N ALA A 48 9.89 6.69 0.41
CA ALA A 48 10.88 5.90 -0.31
C ALA A 48 12.17 5.73 0.50
N ASN A 49 12.55 6.67 1.37
CA ASN A 49 13.69 6.49 2.25
C ASN A 49 13.40 5.57 3.45
N THR A 50 12.18 5.55 3.96
CA THR A 50 11.71 4.68 5.04
C THR A 50 11.50 3.26 4.54
N LEU A 51 10.97 3.10 3.32
CA LEU A 51 10.81 1.81 2.65
C LEU A 51 12.12 1.30 2.02
N PHE A 52 12.96 2.19 1.49
CA PHE A 52 14.03 1.81 0.55
C PHE A 52 15.37 2.56 0.74
N GLY A 53 15.56 3.42 1.75
CA GLY A 53 16.75 4.30 1.85
C GLY A 53 17.43 4.49 3.23
N GLY A 54 16.92 3.94 4.33
CA GLY A 54 17.37 4.32 5.67
C GLY A 54 18.49 3.47 6.26
N LYS A 55 19.73 3.99 6.26
CA LYS A 55 20.92 3.44 6.98
C LYS A 55 20.77 3.19 8.50
N LYS A 56 19.59 3.37 9.11
CA LYS A 56 19.37 3.19 10.56
C LYS A 56 18.74 1.85 10.96
N ASP A 57 18.12 1.11 10.03
CA ASP A 57 17.60 -0.25 10.27
C ASP A 57 17.87 -1.13 9.05
N LYS A 58 19.16 -1.39 8.79
CA LYS A 58 19.66 -2.06 7.57
C LYS A 58 19.04 -3.43 7.31
N ASP A 59 18.62 -4.16 8.34
CA ASP A 59 18.10 -5.52 8.19
C ASP A 59 16.58 -5.51 8.01
N PHE A 60 15.87 -4.71 8.80
CA PHE A 60 14.41 -4.65 8.75
C PHE A 60 13.86 -4.04 7.44
N GLY A 61 14.38 -2.87 7.04
CA GLY A 61 13.98 -2.25 5.76
C GLY A 61 14.37 -3.11 4.55
N LYS A 62 15.45 -3.89 4.68
CA LYS A 62 15.92 -4.83 3.67
C LYS A 62 15.03 -6.07 3.59
N ASP A 63 14.56 -6.61 4.70
CA ASP A 63 13.67 -7.77 4.71
C ASP A 63 12.28 -7.43 4.17
N LEU A 64 11.76 -6.24 4.54
CA LEU A 64 10.51 -5.72 3.96
C LEU A 64 10.66 -5.45 2.46
N TYR A 65 11.80 -4.88 2.04
CA TYR A 65 12.15 -4.71 0.64
C TYR A 65 12.26 -6.06 -0.08
N ILE A 66 12.95 -7.04 0.49
CA ILE A 66 13.10 -8.38 -0.09
C ILE A 66 11.74 -9.06 -0.22
N ALA A 67 10.86 -8.93 0.78
CA ALA A 67 9.52 -9.50 0.73
C ALA A 67 8.71 -8.88 -0.42
N LEU A 68 8.70 -7.55 -0.52
CA LEU A 68 8.01 -6.84 -1.61
C LEU A 68 8.62 -7.14 -2.98
N TYR A 69 9.95 -7.13 -3.09
CA TYR A 69 10.66 -7.35 -4.35
C TYR A 69 10.63 -8.81 -4.83
N LYS A 70 10.50 -9.78 -3.92
CA LYS A 70 10.29 -11.21 -4.25
C LYS A 70 8.83 -11.56 -4.55
N SER A 71 7.90 -10.65 -4.32
CA SER A 71 6.49 -10.90 -4.63
C SER A 71 6.31 -11.00 -6.15
N ASN A 72 5.48 -11.93 -6.60
CA ASN A 72 5.07 -12.03 -8.00
C ASN A 72 4.03 -10.96 -8.36
N LYS A 73 3.31 -10.47 -7.36
CA LYS A 73 2.35 -9.37 -7.49
C LYS A 73 2.41 -8.44 -6.29
N LEU A 74 2.29 -7.13 -6.53
CA LEU A 74 2.07 -6.12 -5.50
C LEU A 74 0.79 -5.34 -5.80
N THR A 75 -0.16 -5.31 -4.86
CA THR A 75 -1.35 -4.44 -4.96
C THR A 75 -1.20 -3.27 -4.01
N PHE A 76 -1.19 -2.05 -4.54
CA PHE A 76 -1.20 -0.81 -3.77
C PHE A 76 -2.62 -0.27 -3.66
N ILE A 77 -3.04 0.12 -2.45
CA ILE A 77 -4.32 0.80 -2.20
C ILE A 77 -4.02 2.21 -1.69
N ILE A 78 -4.55 3.22 -2.39
CA ILE A 78 -4.31 4.64 -2.07
C ILE A 78 -5.58 5.48 -2.09
N GLU A 79 -5.59 6.55 -1.28
CA GLU A 79 -6.52 7.66 -1.39
C GLU A 79 -5.82 8.86 -2.03
N LYS A 80 -6.59 9.86 -2.47
CA LYS A 80 -6.10 11.06 -3.17
C LYS A 80 -4.81 11.68 -2.62
N TYR A 81 -4.65 11.77 -1.30
CA TYR A 81 -3.52 12.46 -0.66
C TYR A 81 -2.22 11.64 -0.60
N ASP A 82 -2.30 10.34 -0.88
CA ASP A 82 -1.16 9.42 -0.82
C ASP A 82 -0.39 9.34 -2.14
N GLY A 83 -0.96 9.86 -3.23
CA GLY A 83 -0.41 9.80 -4.59
C GLY A 83 1.08 10.19 -4.70
N PRO A 84 1.53 11.33 -4.14
CA PRO A 84 2.95 11.68 -4.18
C PRO A 84 3.88 10.66 -3.48
N ALA A 85 3.38 9.99 -2.44
CA ALA A 85 4.16 9.01 -1.70
C ALA A 85 4.28 7.70 -2.50
N LEU A 86 3.18 7.25 -3.12
CA LEU A 86 3.18 6.11 -4.03
C LEU A 86 4.08 6.37 -5.25
N ALA A 87 4.03 7.57 -5.84
CA ALA A 87 4.84 7.90 -7.03
C ALA A 87 6.34 7.67 -6.79
N ASN A 88 6.84 8.04 -5.60
CA ASN A 88 8.24 7.81 -5.24
C ASN A 88 8.57 6.31 -5.09
N ALA A 89 7.63 5.51 -4.55
CA ALA A 89 7.82 4.06 -4.45
C ALA A 89 7.80 3.40 -5.83
N LEU A 90 6.89 3.80 -6.72
CA LEU A 90 6.77 3.26 -8.08
C LEU A 90 8.02 3.57 -8.92
N THR A 91 8.55 4.80 -8.86
CA THR A 91 9.82 5.15 -9.53
C THR A 91 10.99 4.28 -9.05
N PHE A 92 10.98 3.88 -7.77
CA PHE A 92 11.98 2.97 -7.24
C PHE A 92 11.83 1.55 -7.80
N PHE A 93 10.61 0.98 -7.83
CA PHE A 93 10.37 -0.33 -8.44
C PHE A 93 10.72 -0.36 -9.94
N GLU A 94 10.48 0.74 -10.65
CA GLU A 94 10.91 0.91 -12.05
C GLU A 94 12.43 0.88 -12.16
N LYS A 95 13.15 1.66 -11.34
CA LYS A 95 14.61 1.73 -11.34
C LYS A 95 15.26 0.37 -11.04
N GLU A 96 14.73 -0.34 -10.05
CA GLU A 96 15.25 -1.65 -9.63
C GLU A 96 14.76 -2.80 -10.51
N LYS A 97 13.96 -2.53 -11.57
CA LYS A 97 13.45 -3.52 -12.52
C LYS A 97 12.69 -4.66 -11.84
N PHE A 98 11.75 -4.30 -10.98
CA PHE A 98 10.84 -5.26 -10.35
C PHE A 98 10.18 -6.17 -11.40
N TYR A 99 10.26 -7.48 -11.18
CA TYR A 99 9.83 -8.49 -12.16
C TYR A 99 8.36 -8.88 -12.01
N GLY A 100 7.75 -8.61 -10.85
CA GLY A 100 6.35 -8.92 -10.58
C GLY A 100 5.39 -7.92 -11.23
N ASN A 101 4.10 -8.24 -11.17
CA ASN A 101 3.05 -7.34 -11.63
C ASN A 101 2.66 -6.35 -10.52
N ILE A 102 2.44 -5.09 -10.87
CA ILE A 102 1.90 -4.11 -9.93
C ILE A 102 0.44 -3.80 -10.30
N GLU A 103 -0.43 -3.86 -9.30
CA GLU A 103 -1.81 -3.38 -9.35
C GLU A 103 -1.92 -2.15 -8.44
N ILE A 104 -2.59 -1.10 -8.91
CA ILE A 104 -2.84 0.11 -8.14
C ILE A 104 -4.34 0.33 -8.12
N ILE A 105 -4.90 0.40 -6.93
CA ILE A 105 -6.30 0.72 -6.67
C ILE A 105 -6.35 2.10 -6.03
N GLU A 106 -6.85 3.07 -6.77
CA GLU A 106 -7.02 4.44 -6.29
C GLU A 106 -8.49 4.73 -5.96
N ILE A 107 -8.74 5.23 -4.75
CA ILE A 107 -10.04 5.67 -4.30
C ILE A 107 -10.03 7.20 -4.27
N SER A 108 -10.57 7.81 -5.34
CA SER A 108 -10.55 9.25 -5.54
C SER A 108 -11.60 9.71 -6.56
N ALA A 109 -12.20 10.87 -6.30
CA ALA A 109 -13.11 11.57 -7.22
C ALA A 109 -12.39 12.22 -8.42
N VAL A 110 -11.06 12.34 -8.37
CA VAL A 110 -10.24 12.87 -9.47
C VAL A 110 -9.06 11.94 -9.71
N GLU A 111 -8.77 11.64 -10.97
CA GLU A 111 -7.67 10.75 -11.36
C GLU A 111 -6.31 11.36 -11.06
N ASN A 112 -5.38 10.54 -10.58
CA ASN A 112 -3.99 10.93 -10.42
C ASN A 112 -3.20 10.65 -11.71
N GLU A 113 -3.14 11.65 -12.59
CA GLU A 113 -2.46 11.52 -13.88
C GLU A 113 -1.00 11.05 -13.76
N ASN A 114 -0.29 11.42 -12.70
CA ASN A 114 1.10 11.03 -12.52
C ASN A 114 1.23 9.52 -12.27
N ILE A 115 0.40 8.98 -11.38
CA ILE A 115 0.37 7.55 -11.09
C ILE A 115 -0.08 6.76 -12.32
N LYS A 116 -1.11 7.24 -13.02
CA LYS A 116 -1.57 6.63 -14.27
C LYS A 116 -0.46 6.59 -15.32
N LYS A 117 0.25 7.69 -15.54
CA LYS A 117 1.39 7.76 -16.49
C LYS A 117 2.49 6.75 -16.14
N ILE A 118 2.85 6.62 -14.87
CA ILE A 118 3.85 5.64 -14.42
C ILE A 118 3.36 4.20 -14.65
N ALA A 119 2.09 3.91 -14.31
CA ALA A 119 1.50 2.60 -14.49
C ALA A 119 1.42 2.20 -15.97
N ASP A 120 0.91 3.08 -16.83
CA ASP A 120 0.80 2.85 -18.28
C ASP A 120 2.18 2.59 -18.91
N LYS A 121 3.19 3.39 -18.55
CA LYS A 121 4.58 3.22 -19.01
C LYS A 121 5.14 1.84 -18.67
N ASN A 122 4.82 1.32 -17.48
CA ASN A 122 5.33 0.05 -16.98
C ASN A 122 4.39 -1.13 -17.22
N LYS A 123 3.27 -0.93 -17.94
CA LYS A 123 2.22 -1.94 -18.18
C LYS A 123 1.64 -2.53 -16.90
N TRP A 124 1.59 -1.73 -15.84
CA TRP A 124 0.95 -2.08 -14.58
C TRP A 124 -0.55 -1.82 -14.63
N ILE A 125 -1.29 -2.50 -13.77
CA ILE A 125 -2.74 -2.36 -13.69
C ILE A 125 -3.06 -1.15 -12.83
N TYR A 126 -3.78 -0.17 -13.39
CA TYR A 126 -4.29 0.97 -12.65
C TYR A 126 -5.82 0.98 -12.73
N SER A 127 -6.47 0.96 -11.56
CA SER A 127 -7.92 1.00 -11.43
C SER A 127 -8.30 2.12 -10.47
N ARG A 128 -9.20 2.98 -10.93
CA ARG A 128 -9.70 4.12 -10.15
C ARG A 128 -11.17 3.92 -9.84
N TYR A 129 -11.54 4.16 -8.59
CA TYR A 129 -12.90 4.13 -8.11
C TYR A 129 -13.23 5.44 -7.40
N SER A 130 -14.41 6.00 -7.67
CA SER A 130 -14.89 7.18 -6.94
C SER A 130 -15.35 6.79 -5.53
N ASN A 131 -15.88 5.58 -5.36
CA ASN A 131 -16.29 5.03 -4.07
C ASN A 131 -15.73 3.62 -3.87
N VAL A 132 -15.43 3.27 -2.61
CA VAL A 132 -14.96 1.92 -2.24
C VAL A 132 -16.00 0.85 -2.58
N SER A 133 -17.29 1.18 -2.51
CA SER A 133 -18.40 0.27 -2.85
C SER A 133 -18.34 -0.24 -4.29
N ASP A 134 -17.70 0.52 -5.17
CA ASP A 134 -17.66 0.25 -6.61
C ASP A 134 -16.56 -0.76 -6.96
N ILE A 135 -15.74 -1.18 -5.98
CA ILE A 135 -14.68 -2.17 -6.17
C ILE A 135 -15.29 -3.56 -6.24
N GLU A 136 -15.20 -4.17 -7.42
CA GLU A 136 -15.69 -5.52 -7.69
C GLU A 136 -14.73 -6.62 -7.22
N GLY A 137 -15.27 -7.84 -7.12
CA GLY A 137 -14.52 -9.05 -6.83
C GLY A 137 -14.47 -9.45 -5.36
N THR A 138 -13.78 -10.55 -5.09
CA THR A 138 -13.62 -11.14 -3.75
C THR A 138 -12.15 -11.37 -3.41
N VAL A 139 -11.86 -11.38 -2.12
CA VAL A 139 -10.56 -11.70 -1.54
C VAL A 139 -10.73 -12.79 -0.49
N LYS A 140 -9.72 -13.63 -0.29
CA LYS A 140 -9.72 -14.66 0.74
C LYS A 140 -9.23 -14.06 2.05
N ILE A 141 -10.07 -14.10 3.09
CA ILE A 141 -9.73 -13.69 4.47
C ILE A 141 -10.13 -14.84 5.39
N HIS A 142 -9.16 -15.38 6.14
CA HIS A 142 -9.30 -16.55 7.00
C HIS A 142 -9.98 -17.73 6.28
N GLY A 143 -9.63 -17.95 5.01
CA GLY A 143 -10.21 -18.96 4.12
C GLY A 143 -11.58 -18.62 3.53
N ASN A 144 -12.22 -17.53 3.95
CA ASN A 144 -13.56 -17.15 3.49
C ASN A 144 -13.50 -16.13 2.35
N ASP A 145 -14.43 -16.24 1.39
CA ASP A 145 -14.62 -15.22 0.36
C ASP A 145 -15.26 -13.98 0.95
N THR A 146 -14.52 -12.88 0.91
CA THR A 146 -14.96 -11.57 1.41
C THR A 146 -15.04 -10.59 0.24
N PRO A 147 -16.11 -9.79 0.11
CA PRO A 147 -16.16 -8.74 -0.91
C PRO A 147 -14.96 -7.81 -0.81
N LYS A 148 -14.27 -7.57 -1.93
CA LYS A 148 -13.06 -6.74 -1.98
C LYS A 148 -13.34 -5.32 -1.51
N SER A 149 -14.48 -4.74 -1.92
CA SER A 149 -14.97 -3.44 -1.43
C SER A 149 -15.12 -3.38 0.09
N LYS A 150 -15.71 -4.41 0.71
CA LYS A 150 -15.87 -4.48 2.18
C LYS A 150 -14.53 -4.45 2.88
N TYR A 151 -13.62 -5.33 2.48
CA TYR A 151 -12.31 -5.46 3.13
C TYR A 151 -11.46 -4.19 2.96
N ILE A 152 -11.39 -3.65 1.73
CA ILE A 152 -10.67 -2.39 1.47
C ILE A 152 -11.28 -1.23 2.26
N GLY A 153 -12.61 -1.19 2.44
CA GLY A 153 -13.27 -0.20 3.28
C GLY A 153 -12.82 -0.26 4.74
N GLU A 154 -12.76 -1.46 5.32
CA GLU A 154 -12.25 -1.70 6.67
C GLU A 154 -10.77 -1.27 6.80
N LEU A 155 -9.94 -1.57 5.81
CA LEU A 155 -8.53 -1.13 5.77
C LEU A 155 -8.38 0.39 5.73
N LEU A 156 -9.16 1.08 4.88
CA LEU A 156 -9.12 2.53 4.78
C LEU A 156 -9.64 3.21 6.06
N GLN A 157 -10.61 2.60 6.73
CA GLN A 157 -11.08 3.06 8.04
C GLN A 157 -9.99 2.90 9.11
N ALA A 158 -9.40 1.71 9.23
CA ALA A 158 -8.29 1.47 10.16
C ALA A 158 -7.11 2.42 9.89
N LYS A 159 -6.81 2.69 8.62
CA LYS A 159 -5.80 3.67 8.22
C LYS A 159 -6.09 5.09 8.72
N LYS A 160 -7.37 5.51 8.81
CA LYS A 160 -7.73 6.83 9.36
C LYS A 160 -7.46 6.93 10.85
N GLU A 161 -7.52 5.83 11.59
CA GLU A 161 -7.15 5.77 13.02
C GLU A 161 -5.64 5.92 13.24
N LEU A 162 -4.83 5.80 12.18
CA LEU A 162 -3.38 6.01 12.19
C LEU A 162 -2.97 7.45 11.83
N LYS A 163 -3.92 8.28 11.38
CA LYS A 163 -3.74 9.71 11.14
C LYS A 163 -4.12 10.48 12.40
#